data_AF-A0A9X7YC31-F1
#
_entry.id   AF-A0A9X7YC31-F1
#
_cell.length_a   1.000
_cell.length_b   1.000
_cell.length_c   1.000
_cell.angle_alpha   90.00
_cell.angle_beta   90.00
_cell.angle_gamma   90.00
#
_symmetry.space_group_name_H-M   'P 1'
#
loop_
_entity.id
_entity.type
_entity.pdbx_description
1 polymer ?
#
loop_
_entity_poly.entity_id
_entity_poly.type
_entity_poly.pdbx_seq_one_letter_code
_entity_poly.pdbx_strand_id
1 'polypeptide(L)'
;MDLLASMHGVLDQDRTMLRGRLEQFQRRKFPDGANTGRGRPAQYTISMVLQMALAMEQVQLGVTPERIVRLLGDHIGGFAKGFAKVASVSTDSVDPLFYIFSESTLVVNRPDRPAPDAHKTHYSIMPRLSEISDPDGKYPWRQFFVSRPRASMVNLSKLLEQVSDFLVREKVATADQIKSDIDEWAAPFIEEDEGHEARMKAASNVDPKA
;
A
#
# COMPACT_ATOMS: atom_id res chain seq x y z
N MET A 1 -5.53 -0.27 18.66
CA MET A 1 -6.05 -1.60 18.26
C MET A 1 -7.47 -1.51 17.75
N ASP A 2 -8.31 -0.64 18.33
CA ASP A 2 -9.72 -0.52 17.95
C ASP A 2 -9.95 -0.10 16.49
N LEU A 3 -9.06 0.74 15.91
CA LEU A 3 -9.07 1.05 14.49
C LEU A 3 -9.04 -0.22 13.61
N LEU A 4 -7.99 -1.03 13.74
CA LEU A 4 -7.82 -2.22 12.91
C LEU A 4 -8.88 -3.29 13.20
N ALA A 5 -9.33 -3.40 14.46
CA ALA A 5 -10.43 -4.30 14.80
C ALA A 5 -11.72 -3.87 14.11
N SER A 6 -12.02 -2.58 14.12
CA SER A 6 -13.19 -2.00 13.45
C SER A 6 -13.12 -2.16 11.93
N MET A 7 -11.98 -1.86 11.31
CA MET A 7 -11.78 -1.95 9.86
C MET A 7 -11.95 -3.37 9.33
N HIS A 8 -11.44 -4.37 10.07
CA HIS A 8 -11.42 -5.76 9.63
C HIS A 8 -12.57 -6.59 10.23
N GLY A 9 -13.54 -5.97 10.90
CA GLY A 9 -14.69 -6.66 11.50
C GLY A 9 -14.29 -7.70 12.55
N VAL A 10 -13.19 -7.48 13.27
CA VAL A 10 -12.68 -8.41 14.27
C VAL A 10 -13.55 -8.32 15.52
N LEU A 11 -14.21 -9.43 15.87
CA LEU A 11 -15.02 -9.55 17.08
C LEU A 11 -14.13 -9.45 18.33
N ASP A 12 -14.71 -9.04 19.46
CA ASP A 12 -13.95 -8.86 20.71
C ASP A 12 -13.19 -10.12 21.14
N GLN A 13 -13.79 -11.30 20.93
CA GLN A 13 -13.19 -12.60 21.19
C GLN A 13 -11.96 -12.90 20.32
N ASP A 14 -11.84 -12.29 19.15
CA ASP A 14 -10.76 -12.51 18.17
C ASP A 14 -9.65 -11.46 18.28
N ARG A 15 -9.77 -10.47 19.19
CA ARG A 15 -8.78 -9.41 19.41
C ARG A 15 -7.40 -9.97 19.78
N THR A 16 -7.33 -11.12 20.44
CA THR A 16 -6.05 -11.78 20.78
C THR A 16 -5.29 -12.21 19.54
N MET A 17 -5.97 -12.73 18.51
CA MET A 17 -5.35 -13.11 17.24
C MET A 17 -4.87 -11.88 16.47
N LEU A 18 -5.67 -10.81 16.44
CA LEU A 18 -5.27 -9.54 15.85
C LEU A 18 -4.02 -8.98 16.53
N ARG A 19 -4.00 -9.00 17.87
CA ARG A 19 -2.82 -8.59 18.66
C ARG A 19 -1.58 -9.39 18.29
N GLY A 20 -1.70 -10.72 18.17
CA GLY A 20 -0.59 -11.58 17.77
C GLY A 20 -0.01 -11.21 16.39
N ARG A 21 -0.86 -10.85 15.42
CA ARG A 21 -0.42 -10.38 14.09
C ARG A 21 0.32 -9.05 14.18
N LEU A 22 -0.18 -8.11 14.98
CA LEU A 22 0.49 -6.82 15.21
C LEU A 22 1.84 -6.98 15.89
N GLU A 23 1.93 -7.86 16.89
CA GLU A 23 3.20 -8.19 17.55
C GLU A 23 4.20 -8.83 16.59
N GLN A 24 3.75 -9.63 15.62
CA GLN A 24 4.62 -10.16 14.56
C GLN A 24 5.21 -9.05 13.69
N PHE A 25 4.42 -8.06 13.28
CA PHE A 25 4.93 -6.89 12.54
C PHE A 25 5.89 -6.04 13.37
N GLN A 26 5.56 -5.78 14.64
CA GLN A 26 6.45 -5.05 15.55
C GLN A 26 7.78 -5.76 15.75
N ARG A 27 7.80 -7.09 15.96
CA ARG A 27 9.07 -7.86 16.05
C ARG A 27 9.93 -7.72 14.79
N ARG A 28 9.31 -7.44 13.65
CA ARG A 28 9.97 -7.20 12.36
C ARG A 28 10.34 -5.73 12.10
N LYS A 29 10.14 -4.85 13.09
CA LYS A 29 10.36 -3.40 12.98
C LYS A 29 9.50 -2.75 11.89
N PHE A 30 8.28 -3.23 11.72
CA PHE A 30 7.34 -2.72 10.73
C PHE A 30 6.08 -2.12 11.38
N PRO A 31 5.61 -0.95 10.93
CA PRO A 31 6.32 -0.01 10.04
C PRO A 31 7.57 0.54 10.74
N ASP A 32 8.49 1.10 9.96
CA ASP A 32 9.73 1.64 10.54
C ASP A 32 9.41 2.72 11.58
N GLY A 33 10.18 2.79 12.66
CA GLY A 33 9.92 3.69 13.79
C GLY A 33 8.79 3.27 14.74
N ALA A 34 7.98 2.25 14.43
CA ALA A 34 6.92 1.76 15.34
C ALA A 34 7.46 1.02 16.58
N ASN A 35 8.74 0.65 16.57
CA ASN A 35 9.37 -0.06 17.68
C ASN A 35 9.93 0.91 18.71
N THR A 36 9.12 1.21 19.72
CA THR A 36 9.60 1.85 20.93
C THR A 36 10.28 0.82 21.85
N GLY A 37 11.37 1.23 22.51
CA GLY A 37 12.03 0.39 23.52
C GLY A 37 11.09 0.01 24.68
N ARG A 38 11.53 -0.91 25.55
CA ARG A 38 10.73 -1.38 26.70
C ARG A 38 10.17 -0.20 27.51
N GLY A 39 8.86 -0.22 27.74
CA GLY A 39 8.17 0.71 28.64
C GLY A 39 7.65 2.00 28.00
N ARG A 40 7.84 2.21 26.70
CA ARG A 40 7.25 3.37 25.99
C ARG A 40 6.15 2.92 25.03
N PRO A 41 4.95 3.51 25.08
CA PRO A 41 3.93 3.28 24.05
C PRO A 41 4.46 3.69 22.68
N ALA A 42 4.18 2.88 21.66
CA ALA A 42 4.48 3.24 20.28
C ALA A 42 3.59 4.40 19.84
N GLN A 43 4.20 5.46 19.31
CA GLN A 43 3.48 6.56 18.67
C GLN A 43 3.41 6.27 17.18
N TYR A 44 2.20 6.11 16.67
CA TYR A 44 1.97 5.84 15.25
C TYR A 44 1.63 7.15 14.55
N THR A 45 2.34 7.44 13.46
CA THR A 45 1.95 8.49 12.51
C THR A 45 0.84 7.96 11.59
N ILE A 46 0.18 8.87 10.84
CA ILE A 46 -0.85 8.49 9.86
C ILE A 46 -0.29 7.55 8.79
N SER A 47 0.92 7.81 8.29
CA SER A 47 1.61 6.93 7.34
C SER A 47 1.86 5.52 7.91
N MET A 48 2.23 5.40 9.19
CA MET A 48 2.41 4.11 9.85
C MET A 48 1.07 3.36 10.01
N VAL A 49 -0.01 4.09 10.30
CA VAL A 49 -1.36 3.51 10.38
C VAL A 49 -1.79 2.94 9.03
N LEU A 50 -1.62 3.69 7.94
CA LEU A 50 -1.95 3.25 6.59
C LEU A 50 -1.13 2.05 6.15
N GLN A 51 0.17 2.03 6.46
CA GLN A 51 1.05 0.88 6.22
C GLN A 51 0.56 -0.36 6.96
N MET A 52 0.16 -0.22 8.23
CA MET A 52 -0.35 -1.34 9.01
C MET A 52 -1.70 -1.85 8.50
N ALA A 53 -2.59 -0.94 8.10
CA ALA A 53 -3.88 -1.29 7.51
C ALA A 53 -3.70 -2.09 6.22
N LEU A 54 -2.81 -1.62 5.33
CA LEU A 54 -2.47 -2.32 4.09
C LEU A 54 -1.78 -3.67 4.34
N ALA A 55 -0.92 -3.76 5.35
CA ALA A 55 -0.29 -5.01 5.76
C ALA A 55 -1.35 -6.04 6.21
N MET A 56 -2.35 -5.59 6.96
CA MET A 56 -3.43 -6.46 7.44
C MET A 56 -4.33 -6.96 6.30
N GLU A 57 -4.63 -6.13 5.30
CA GLU A 57 -5.29 -6.56 4.06
C GLU A 57 -4.51 -7.69 3.37
N GLN A 58 -3.18 -7.56 3.28
CA GLN A 58 -2.34 -8.62 2.72
C GLN A 58 -2.31 -9.90 3.56
N VAL A 59 -2.37 -9.79 4.90
CA VAL A 59 -2.51 -10.97 5.76
C VAL A 59 -3.84 -11.68 5.51
N GLN A 60 -4.93 -10.95 5.31
CA GLN A 60 -6.24 -11.54 4.97
C GLN A 60 -6.21 -12.25 3.61
N LEU A 61 -5.40 -11.74 2.68
CA LEU A 61 -5.15 -12.37 1.38
C LEU A 61 -4.17 -13.56 1.46
N GLY A 62 -3.65 -13.90 2.65
CA GLY A 62 -2.80 -15.05 2.90
C GLY A 62 -1.29 -14.80 2.73
N VAL A 63 -0.86 -13.54 2.61
CA VAL A 63 0.57 -13.20 2.57
C VAL A 63 1.15 -13.27 3.99
N THR A 64 2.33 -13.87 4.12
CA THR A 64 2.99 -13.96 5.44
C THR A 64 3.60 -12.62 5.86
N PRO A 65 3.67 -12.31 7.17
CA PRO A 65 4.24 -11.05 7.65
C PRO A 65 5.68 -10.79 7.18
N GLU A 66 6.52 -11.82 7.11
CA GLU A 66 7.90 -11.75 6.59
C GLU A 66 7.93 -11.11 5.21
N ARG A 67 7.02 -11.57 4.34
CA ARG A 67 6.95 -11.16 2.96
C ARG A 67 6.30 -9.79 2.83
N ILE A 68 5.25 -9.51 3.59
CA ILE A 68 4.61 -8.20 3.63
C ILE A 68 5.63 -7.13 4.01
N VAL A 69 6.45 -7.34 5.04
CA VAL A 69 7.47 -6.37 5.46
C VAL A 69 8.47 -6.10 4.34
N ARG A 70 8.91 -7.13 3.62
CA ARG A 70 9.79 -6.95 2.45
C ARG A 70 9.10 -6.20 1.31
N LEU A 71 7.88 -6.62 0.95
CA LEU A 71 7.12 -6.00 -0.15
C LEU A 71 6.77 -4.54 0.14
N LEU A 72 6.28 -4.25 1.34
CA LEU A 72 5.93 -2.89 1.75
C LEU A 72 7.15 -2.01 1.93
N GLY A 73 8.26 -2.56 2.44
CA GLY A 73 9.54 -1.86 2.52
C GLY A 73 10.11 -1.50 1.15
N ASP A 74 10.19 -2.47 0.23
CA ASP A 74 10.78 -2.30 -1.10
C ASP A 74 9.94 -1.35 -2.01
N HIS A 75 8.64 -1.21 -1.73
CA HIS A 75 7.71 -0.44 -2.55
C HIS A 75 7.02 0.72 -1.81
N ILE A 76 7.60 1.17 -0.70
CA ILE A 76 7.01 2.19 0.19
C ILE A 76 6.64 3.48 -0.55
N GLY A 77 7.49 3.93 -1.47
CA GLY A 77 7.24 5.14 -2.26
C GLY A 77 6.04 5.01 -3.20
N GLY A 78 5.81 3.81 -3.75
CA GLY A 78 4.60 3.54 -4.53
C GLY A 78 3.36 3.71 -3.66
N PHE A 79 3.34 3.10 -2.46
CA PHE A 79 2.21 3.20 -1.53
C PHE A 79 1.92 4.63 -1.10
N ALA A 80 2.95 5.39 -0.73
CA ALA A 80 2.82 6.79 -0.35
C ALA A 80 2.17 7.61 -1.48
N LYS A 81 2.68 7.48 -2.71
CA LYS A 81 2.12 8.13 -3.91
C LYS A 81 0.68 7.72 -4.18
N GLY A 82 0.33 6.45 -3.96
CA GLY A 82 -1.04 5.96 -4.09
C GLY A 82 -2.01 6.63 -3.14
N PHE A 83 -1.66 6.68 -1.86
CA PHE A 83 -2.50 7.35 -0.87
C PHE A 83 -2.60 8.85 -1.13
N ALA A 84 -1.52 9.52 -1.54
CA ALA A 84 -1.57 10.94 -1.93
C ALA A 84 -2.48 11.17 -3.15
N LYS A 85 -2.43 10.26 -4.15
CA LYS A 85 -3.34 10.28 -5.30
C LYS A 85 -4.80 10.10 -4.87
N VAL A 86 -5.09 9.21 -3.92
CA VAL A 86 -6.45 9.08 -3.37
C VAL A 86 -6.85 10.35 -2.62
N ALA A 87 -5.99 10.86 -1.74
CA ALA A 87 -6.28 12.01 -0.86
C ALA A 87 -6.46 13.34 -1.63
N SER A 88 -5.89 13.45 -2.83
CA SER A 88 -6.03 14.60 -3.73
C SER A 88 -7.29 14.55 -4.61
N VAL A 89 -7.93 13.38 -4.73
CA VAL A 89 -9.17 13.23 -5.49
C VAL A 89 -10.34 13.46 -4.52
N SER A 90 -11.28 14.34 -4.89
CA SER A 90 -12.50 14.55 -4.10
C SER A 90 -13.19 13.21 -3.81
N THR A 91 -13.68 13.04 -2.57
CA THR A 91 -14.44 11.86 -2.11
C THR A 91 -15.65 11.51 -2.98
N ASP A 92 -16.11 12.45 -3.81
CA ASP A 92 -17.21 12.24 -4.77
C ASP A 92 -16.79 11.47 -6.04
N SER A 93 -15.50 11.21 -6.24
CA SER A 93 -15.01 10.40 -7.37
C SER A 93 -15.40 8.93 -7.17
N VAL A 94 -16.37 8.47 -7.96
CA VAL A 94 -16.87 7.08 -7.99
C VAL A 94 -15.82 6.07 -8.48
N ASP A 95 -14.65 6.53 -8.92
CA ASP A 95 -13.62 5.69 -9.54
C ASP A 95 -12.48 5.35 -8.56
N PRO A 96 -12.56 4.20 -7.85
CA PRO A 96 -11.62 3.85 -6.79
C PRO A 96 -10.24 3.51 -7.34
N LEU A 97 -9.22 3.83 -6.55
CA LEU A 97 -7.84 3.48 -6.82
C LEU A 97 -7.51 2.13 -6.17
N PHE A 98 -6.95 1.21 -6.94
CA PHE A 98 -6.55 -0.10 -6.45
C PHE A 98 -5.05 -0.23 -6.42
N TYR A 99 -4.52 -0.87 -5.38
CA TYR A 99 -3.21 -1.45 -5.41
C TYR A 99 -3.31 -2.89 -5.90
N ILE A 100 -2.77 -3.17 -7.08
CA ILE A 100 -2.78 -4.50 -7.68
C ILE A 100 -1.42 -5.16 -7.50
N PHE A 101 -1.40 -6.43 -7.10
CA PHE A 101 -0.20 -7.21 -6.97
C PHE A 101 -0.40 -8.66 -7.44
N SER A 102 0.68 -9.31 -7.90
CA SER A 102 0.62 -10.65 -8.52
C SER A 102 0.38 -11.77 -7.51
N GLU A 103 -0.35 -12.84 -7.88
CA GLU A 103 -0.53 -14.06 -7.06
C GLU A 103 0.79 -14.70 -6.63
N SER A 104 1.87 -14.54 -7.40
CA SER A 104 3.20 -15.02 -7.00
C SER A 104 3.66 -14.47 -5.64
N THR A 105 3.08 -13.36 -5.17
CA THR A 105 3.23 -12.84 -3.80
C THR A 105 2.47 -13.65 -2.74
N LEU A 106 1.36 -14.29 -3.11
CA LEU A 106 0.52 -15.17 -2.27
C LEU A 106 1.08 -16.60 -2.18
N VAL A 107 1.87 -17.04 -3.17
CA VAL A 107 2.43 -18.40 -3.19
C VAL A 107 3.49 -18.54 -2.08
N VAL A 108 3.06 -18.95 -0.87
CA VAL A 108 3.99 -19.22 0.26
C VAL A 108 3.69 -20.53 1.01
N ASN A 109 2.58 -21.23 0.78
CA ASN A 109 2.37 -22.54 1.44
C ASN A 109 2.75 -23.76 0.57
N ARG A 110 3.73 -23.61 -0.31
CA ARG A 110 4.27 -24.71 -1.11
C ARG A 110 5.73 -24.97 -0.73
N PRO A 111 6.02 -25.94 0.16
CA PRO A 111 7.40 -26.26 0.56
C PRO A 111 8.26 -26.77 -0.61
N ASP A 112 7.64 -27.11 -1.74
CA ASP A 112 8.26 -27.63 -2.96
C ASP A 112 8.69 -26.55 -3.97
N ARG A 113 8.38 -25.26 -3.75
CA ARG A 113 8.77 -24.19 -4.68
C ARG A 113 9.69 -23.15 -4.03
N PRO A 114 10.84 -22.83 -4.65
CA PRO A 114 11.64 -21.69 -4.22
C PRO A 114 10.78 -20.43 -4.29
N ALA A 115 10.90 -19.58 -3.27
CA ALA A 115 10.22 -18.29 -3.26
C ALA A 115 10.53 -17.56 -4.58
N PRO A 116 9.52 -17.14 -5.36
CA PRO A 116 9.78 -16.41 -6.59
C PRO A 116 10.55 -15.13 -6.26
N ASP A 117 11.50 -14.79 -7.13
CA ASP A 117 12.37 -13.63 -6.97
C ASP A 117 11.51 -12.37 -6.78
N ALA A 118 11.56 -11.80 -5.56
CA ALA A 118 10.61 -10.78 -5.10
C ALA A 118 10.60 -9.54 -6.02
N HIS A 119 11.75 -9.24 -6.62
CA HIS A 119 11.95 -8.10 -7.51
C HIS A 119 11.35 -8.28 -8.91
N LYS A 120 11.07 -9.52 -9.35
CA LYS A 120 10.54 -9.80 -10.70
C LYS A 120 9.02 -10.02 -10.74
N THR A 121 8.41 -10.15 -9.58
CA THR A 121 7.01 -10.58 -9.47
C THR A 121 6.10 -9.61 -8.74
N HIS A 122 6.67 -8.57 -8.13
CA HIS A 122 5.90 -7.51 -7.52
C HIS A 122 5.72 -6.35 -8.49
N TYR A 123 4.47 -6.01 -8.75
CA TYR A 123 4.11 -4.82 -9.48
C TYR A 123 3.25 -4.04 -8.52
N SER A 124 3.64 -2.82 -8.23
CA SER A 124 2.77 -1.87 -7.54
C SER A 124 2.24 -0.95 -8.63
N ILE A 125 1.07 -1.30 -9.15
CA ILE A 125 0.39 -0.42 -10.10
C ILE A 125 -0.90 0.03 -9.45
N MET A 126 -1.21 1.31 -9.66
CA MET A 126 -2.31 2.00 -9.02
C MET A 126 -3.33 2.50 -10.03
N PRO A 127 -4.03 1.58 -10.72
CA PRO A 127 -5.08 1.97 -11.62
C PRO A 127 -6.32 2.44 -10.88
N ARG A 128 -7.07 3.27 -11.57
CA ARG A 128 -8.49 3.47 -11.31
C ARG A 128 -9.31 2.27 -11.84
N LEU A 129 -10.52 2.06 -11.33
CA LEU A 129 -11.41 0.99 -11.81
C LEU A 129 -11.74 1.16 -13.29
N SER A 130 -11.99 2.38 -13.73
CA SER A 130 -12.25 2.69 -15.15
C SER A 130 -11.07 2.26 -16.04
N GLU A 131 -9.85 2.50 -15.58
CA GLU A 131 -8.62 2.07 -16.24
C GLU A 131 -8.55 0.55 -16.30
N ILE A 132 -8.86 -0.18 -15.22
CA ILE A 132 -8.88 -1.65 -15.24
C ILE A 132 -9.89 -2.20 -16.26
N SER A 133 -11.08 -1.61 -16.33
CA SER A 133 -12.16 -2.08 -17.19
C SER A 133 -11.91 -1.84 -18.68
N ASP A 134 -11.09 -0.83 -19.00
CA ASP A 134 -10.64 -0.38 -20.33
C ASP A 134 -11.35 -1.02 -21.53
N PRO A 135 -12.61 -0.63 -21.78
CA PRO A 135 -13.36 -1.13 -22.94
C PRO A 135 -12.73 -0.71 -24.26
N ASP A 136 -11.95 0.37 -24.27
CA ASP A 136 -11.32 0.96 -25.46
C ASP A 136 -9.95 0.34 -25.79
N GLY A 137 -9.36 -0.45 -24.91
CA GLY A 137 -8.01 -1.02 -25.08
C GLY A 137 -6.87 0.01 -25.00
N LYS A 138 -7.11 1.19 -24.42
CA LYS A 138 -6.10 2.26 -24.26
C LYS A 138 -5.01 1.92 -23.25
N TYR A 139 -5.30 1.04 -22.32
CA TYR A 139 -4.43 0.68 -21.23
C TYR A 139 -4.01 -0.79 -21.33
N PRO A 140 -2.77 -1.12 -20.93
CA PRO A 140 -2.24 -2.47 -21.06
C PRO A 140 -2.87 -3.49 -20.09
N TRP A 141 -3.93 -3.14 -19.35
CA TRP A 141 -4.52 -4.01 -18.31
C TRP A 141 -5.04 -5.31 -18.86
N ARG A 142 -5.65 -5.29 -20.05
CA ARG A 142 -6.08 -6.53 -20.70
C ARG A 142 -4.91 -7.48 -20.92
N GLN A 143 -3.76 -6.98 -21.35
CA GLN A 143 -2.54 -7.80 -21.52
C GLN A 143 -1.95 -8.23 -20.17
N PHE A 144 -2.02 -7.37 -19.15
CA PHE A 144 -1.62 -7.71 -17.79
C PHE A 144 -2.42 -8.91 -17.24
N PHE A 145 -3.75 -8.86 -17.30
CA PHE A 145 -4.60 -9.96 -16.82
C PHE A 145 -4.57 -11.20 -17.73
N VAL A 146 -4.35 -11.04 -19.05
CA VAL A 146 -4.15 -12.17 -19.96
C VAL A 146 -2.86 -12.91 -19.67
N SER A 147 -1.75 -12.19 -19.43
CA SER A 147 -0.47 -12.80 -19.08
C SER A 147 -0.43 -13.31 -17.63
N ARG A 148 -1.36 -12.85 -16.78
CA ARG A 148 -1.44 -13.20 -15.36
C ARG A 148 -2.89 -13.43 -14.94
N PRO A 149 -3.37 -14.68 -15.02
CA PRO A 149 -4.78 -14.98 -14.77
C PRO A 149 -5.22 -14.74 -13.32
N ARG A 150 -4.29 -14.43 -12.40
CA ARG A 150 -4.55 -14.23 -10.98
C ARG A 150 -3.77 -13.04 -10.45
N ALA A 151 -4.51 -12.03 -10.01
CA ALA A 151 -4.00 -10.86 -9.32
C ALA A 151 -4.85 -10.61 -8.08
N SER A 152 -4.21 -10.06 -7.06
CA SER A 152 -4.86 -9.56 -5.86
C SER A 152 -4.95 -8.05 -5.93
N MET A 153 -6.02 -7.50 -5.36
CA MET A 153 -6.29 -6.07 -5.40
C MET A 153 -6.68 -5.60 -4.01
N VAL A 154 -6.10 -4.48 -3.56
CA VAL A 154 -6.53 -3.76 -2.36
C VAL A 154 -7.11 -2.42 -2.79
N ASN A 155 -8.32 -2.11 -2.36
CA ASN A 155 -8.96 -0.82 -2.65
C ASN A 155 -8.37 0.25 -1.74
N LEU A 156 -7.43 1.05 -2.24
CA LEU A 156 -6.76 2.09 -1.48
C LEU A 156 -7.72 3.23 -1.10
N SER A 157 -8.68 3.53 -1.98
CA SER A 157 -9.73 4.51 -1.70
C SER A 157 -10.55 4.10 -0.49
N LYS A 158 -11.03 2.84 -0.45
CA LYS A 158 -11.82 2.34 0.67
C LYS A 158 -11.00 2.27 1.96
N LEU A 159 -9.74 1.85 1.85
CA LEU A 159 -8.85 1.76 2.99
C LEU A 159 -8.59 3.14 3.62
N LEU A 160 -8.33 4.17 2.80
CA LEU A 160 -8.14 5.53 3.28
C LEU A 160 -9.42 6.11 3.88
N GLU A 161 -10.57 5.88 3.25
CA GLU A 161 -11.89 6.30 3.76
C GLU A 161 -12.12 5.71 5.16
N GLN A 162 -11.95 4.40 5.35
CA GLN A 162 -12.15 3.74 6.64
C GLN A 162 -11.20 4.24 7.74
N VAL A 163 -9.93 4.46 7.39
CA VAL A 163 -8.95 5.03 8.35
C VAL A 163 -9.33 6.47 8.70
N SER A 164 -9.66 7.28 7.69
CA SER A 164 -9.98 8.70 7.88
C SER A 164 -11.25 8.87 8.71
N ASP A 165 -12.31 8.14 8.37
CA ASP A 165 -13.58 8.16 9.09
C ASP A 165 -13.40 7.81 10.56
N PHE A 166 -12.60 6.77 10.85
CA PHE A 166 -12.30 6.39 12.22
C PHE A 166 -11.51 7.49 12.95
N LEU A 167 -10.43 8.00 12.35
CA LEU A 167 -9.58 9.01 13.00
C LEU A 167 -10.34 10.32 13.26
N VAL A 168 -11.19 10.74 12.33
CA VAL A 168 -12.04 11.93 12.47
C VAL A 168 -13.12 11.70 13.54
N ARG A 169 -13.81 10.55 13.51
CA ARG A 169 -14.86 10.22 14.49
C ARG A 169 -14.31 10.18 15.92
N GLU A 170 -13.14 9.56 16.10
CA GLU A 170 -12.48 9.48 17.41
C GLU A 170 -11.72 10.76 17.79
N LYS A 171 -11.82 11.82 16.96
CA LYS A 171 -11.16 13.13 17.17
C LYS A 171 -9.64 13.02 17.33
N VAL A 172 -9.03 12.05 16.66
CA VAL A 172 -7.57 11.82 16.67
C VAL A 172 -6.89 12.76 15.66
N ALA A 173 -7.50 12.99 14.50
CA ALA A 173 -6.99 13.88 13.46
C ALA A 173 -8.17 14.49 12.67
N THR A 174 -7.94 15.64 12.03
CA THR A 174 -8.89 16.22 11.06
C THR A 174 -8.62 15.67 9.66
N ALA A 175 -9.58 15.80 8.75
CA ALA A 175 -9.40 15.43 7.35
C ALA A 175 -8.22 16.18 6.70
N ASP A 176 -8.07 17.48 7.00
CA ASP A 176 -6.96 18.30 6.51
C ASP A 176 -5.61 17.82 7.06
N GLN A 177 -5.56 17.43 8.34
CA GLN A 177 -4.34 16.88 8.93
C GLN A 177 -3.97 15.53 8.30
N ILE A 178 -4.96 14.66 8.09
CA ILE A 178 -4.74 13.38 7.40
C ILE A 178 -4.17 13.59 6.00
N LYS A 179 -4.76 14.50 5.24
CA LYS A 179 -4.28 14.85 3.90
C LYS A 179 -2.86 15.41 3.96
N SER A 180 -2.60 16.36 4.87
CA SER A 180 -1.29 16.98 5.04
C SER A 180 -0.20 15.95 5.35
N ASP A 181 -0.45 15.04 6.30
CA ASP A 181 0.51 14.00 6.68
C ASP A 181 0.79 13.01 5.53
N ILE A 182 -0.23 12.71 4.72
CA ILE A 182 -0.07 11.86 3.53
C ILE A 182 0.75 12.56 2.45
N ASP A 183 0.48 13.85 2.21
CA ASP A 183 1.23 14.64 1.22
C ASP A 183 2.70 14.77 1.65
N GLU A 184 2.97 15.05 2.93
CA GLU A 184 4.33 15.10 3.48
C GLU A 184 5.06 13.76 3.34
N TRP A 185 4.36 12.65 3.62
CA TRP A 185 4.93 11.32 3.46
C TRP A 185 5.25 10.98 2.00
N ALA A 186 4.41 11.42 1.05
CA ALA A 186 4.56 11.13 -0.37
C ALA A 186 5.58 12.04 -1.08
N ALA A 187 5.76 13.27 -0.62
CA ALA A 187 6.61 14.30 -1.23
C ALA A 187 7.99 13.80 -1.70
N PRO A 188 8.83 13.14 -0.87
CA PRO A 188 10.17 12.72 -1.30
C PRO A 188 10.15 11.73 -2.47
N PHE A 189 9.09 10.92 -2.59
CA PHE A 189 8.96 9.92 -3.66
C PHE A 189 8.39 10.48 -4.95
N ILE A 190 7.65 11.60 -4.87
CA ILE A 190 7.14 12.33 -6.04
C ILE A 190 8.30 13.10 -6.68
N GLU A 191 9.08 13.81 -5.86
CA GLU A 191 10.25 14.57 -6.32
C GLU A 191 11.31 13.67 -6.99
N GLU A 192 11.53 12.46 -6.46
CA GLU A 192 12.47 11.49 -7.03
C GLU A 192 12.04 11.03 -8.44
N ASP A 193 10.75 10.74 -8.65
CA ASP A 193 10.20 10.33 -9.94
C ASP A 193 10.30 11.46 -10.97
N GLU A 194 9.93 12.69 -10.60
CA GLU A 194 10.01 13.87 -11.49
C GLU A 194 11.47 14.15 -11.89
N GLY A 195 12.40 14.04 -10.94
CA GLY A 195 13.82 14.16 -11.19
C GLY A 195 14.36 13.07 -12.11
N HIS A 196 13.88 11.82 -11.97
CA HIS A 196 14.24 10.70 -12.84
C HIS A 196 13.72 10.90 -14.27
N GLU A 197 12.46 11.30 -14.43
CA GLU A 197 11.88 11.60 -15.75
C GLU A 197 12.61 12.74 -16.46
N ALA A 198 12.93 13.83 -15.74
CA ALA A 198 13.66 14.96 -16.29
C ALA A 198 15.04 14.54 -16.81
N ARG A 199 15.75 13.67 -16.07
CA ARG A 199 17.05 13.09 -16.50
C ARG A 199 16.91 12.20 -17.73
N MET A 200 15.88 11.37 -17.79
CA MET A 200 15.60 10.51 -18.96
C MET A 200 15.30 11.35 -20.21
N LYS A 201 14.45 12.38 -20.09
CA LYS A 201 14.11 13.31 -21.19
C LYS A 201 15.34 14.11 -21.66
N ALA A 202 16.20 14.53 -20.72
CA ALA A 202 17.46 15.19 -21.05
C ALA A 202 18.42 14.25 -21.80
N ALA A 203 18.55 13.00 -21.36
CA ALA A 203 19.39 12.00 -22.01
C ALA A 203 18.90 11.60 -23.41
N SER A 204 17.59 11.55 -23.65
CA SER A 204 17.03 11.26 -24.99
C SER A 204 17.19 12.42 -25.98
N ASN A 205 17.44 13.64 -25.50
CA ASN A 205 17.62 14.83 -26.33
C ASN A 205 19.11 15.13 -26.65
N VAL A 206 20.05 14.34 -26.13
CA VAL A 206 21.46 14.42 -26.54
C VAL A 206 21.61 13.71 -27.88
N ASP A 207 21.85 14.49 -28.94
CA ASP A 207 22.00 14.02 -30.31
C ASP A 207 23.12 12.97 -30.41
N PRO A 208 22.87 11.73 -30.91
CA PRO A 208 23.88 10.68 -31.02
C PRO A 208 24.97 10.96 -32.08
N LYS A 209 24.99 12.15 -32.67
CA LYS A 209 26.00 12.61 -33.63
C LYS A 209 26.56 13.99 -33.24
N ALA A 210 27.41 14.01 -32.22
CA ALA A 210 28.36 15.08 -31.96
C ALA A 210 29.74 14.48 -31.67
#